data_AF-A0A662D987-F1
#
_entry.id   AF-A0A662D987-F1
#
_cell.length_a   1.000
_cell.length_b   1.000
_cell.length_c   1.000
_cell.angle_alpha   90.00
_cell.angle_beta   90.00
_cell.angle_gamma   90.00
#
_symmetry.space_group_name_H-M   'P 1'
#
loop_
_entity.id
_entity.type
_entity.pdbx_description
1 polymer ?
#
loop_
_entity_poly.entity_id
_entity_poly.type
_entity_poly.pdbx_seq_one_letter_code
_entity_poly.pdbx_strand_id
1 'polypeptide(L)'
;SSSSSSSSSSSSSPPSSSSPPPSSSSPPSNDLLLQQGKNLITWFIKTYSQIKLYSLDHPSIGQFIDNLQQKFNDYFKLSPTLDLEVTETAFFLEGNKIYEETQLNRSLPFLFYKDGITRLSFHEGLTREEIIQFFQLLLEISTLPPEETDIVVFLWEMDFSHIDYFAPDDFLETKIGQETEIAPYEINPADFTQGVIQLTPEDQATLLHYGRQAKINQDRDPSLSPLLEDKLLLPSLRKLELQREEEERLEFILQKHRELSEEEETIHLLVETIFMEEKIQPFTQVLHSLSLLIEDTLRQGKLAVAAHALDHLLQLKSEFQKTQPEKVLHIEKTLDSLQEKFPPLLREQMDQKKPLDMESLFLLFEFIGPSSLNLLGYLADTYPDQNIHDLAHSYIQKIGAQNISLLLTIADDRREKITLTIMQTIAQTDDAHRLTYLARFLRSHNPHLQKEAIKLISTIKDPKAAKLLLPLLNDPQAEIRKEVARAICRLNQPSVAEEILGKVKDKSFFERTPTEKKALLSYLFHLPEDKASEFLKSFLKKPWWWSPASRLKPALWLIETLKDEKTEKVKIFLDKVGFVRNKRIRHALQGLRIKLESSSSLDYHSPGESQKENKKSIFKRK
;
A
#
# COMPACT_ATOMS: atom_id res chain seq x y z
N SER A 1 76.03 29.82 1.72
CA SER A 1 76.85 29.60 0.51
C SER A 1 76.01 29.95 -0.70
N SER A 2 76.60 30.43 -1.81
CA SER A 2 76.03 30.42 -3.19
C SER A 2 74.52 30.71 -3.34
N SER A 3 74.00 31.92 -3.61
CA SER A 3 74.43 33.10 -4.40
C SER A 3 74.22 33.02 -5.93
N SER A 4 73.19 33.71 -6.43
CA SER A 4 73.18 34.49 -7.69
C SER A 4 71.80 35.17 -7.88
N SER A 5 71.60 36.23 -8.67
CA SER A 5 72.27 37.55 -8.79
C SER A 5 71.90 38.17 -10.15
N SER A 6 71.10 39.24 -10.19
CA SER A 6 71.05 40.17 -11.34
C SER A 6 70.38 41.51 -11.00
N SER A 7 71.23 42.50 -10.72
CA SER A 7 71.03 43.93 -10.98
C SER A 7 70.97 44.19 -12.49
N SER A 8 70.51 45.31 -13.07
CA SER A 8 69.86 46.56 -12.58
C SER A 8 69.50 47.44 -13.80
N SER A 9 68.88 48.62 -13.56
CA SER A 9 69.11 49.89 -14.29
C SER A 9 68.77 50.01 -15.80
N SER A 10 68.31 51.16 -16.33
CA SER A 10 67.75 52.40 -15.74
C SER A 10 67.26 53.33 -16.89
N SER A 11 66.52 54.39 -16.55
CA SER A 11 66.54 55.75 -17.19
C SER A 11 66.28 55.92 -18.71
N SER A 12 65.59 56.96 -19.21
CA SER A 12 64.71 58.00 -18.63
C SER A 12 64.30 58.99 -19.74
N SER A 13 63.06 59.49 -19.76
CA SER A 13 62.71 60.90 -20.11
C SER A 13 61.19 61.19 -19.99
N PRO A 14 60.77 62.37 -19.47
CA PRO A 14 59.40 62.90 -19.53
C PRO A 14 59.30 63.96 -20.68
N PRO A 15 58.24 64.82 -20.83
CA PRO A 15 57.02 64.98 -20.03
C PRO A 15 55.69 65.13 -20.86
N SER A 16 54.64 65.59 -20.17
CA SER A 16 53.51 66.44 -20.63
C SER A 16 52.20 65.87 -21.23
N SER A 17 51.14 65.98 -20.40
CA SER A 17 49.80 66.54 -20.67
C SER A 17 48.70 65.81 -21.48
N SER A 18 47.48 65.91 -20.90
CA SER A 18 46.12 65.80 -21.49
C SER A 18 45.57 64.42 -21.92
N SER A 19 44.26 64.25 -21.71
CA SER A 19 43.54 62.97 -21.69
C SER A 19 42.53 62.81 -22.84
N PRO A 20 42.10 61.57 -23.11
CA PRO A 20 40.69 61.26 -23.41
C PRO A 20 39.96 60.58 -22.22
N PRO A 21 38.61 60.45 -22.26
CA PRO A 21 37.80 59.91 -21.15
C PRO A 21 37.72 58.36 -21.11
N PRO A 22 37.24 57.76 -20.01
CA PRO A 22 37.21 56.31 -19.83
C PRO A 22 36.01 55.62 -20.50
N SER A 23 36.30 54.48 -21.14
CA SER A 23 35.38 53.36 -21.40
C SER A 23 36.24 52.07 -21.42
N SER A 24 35.76 50.89 -21.01
CA SER A 24 34.45 50.49 -20.48
C SER A 24 34.62 49.61 -19.23
N SER A 25 33.51 49.28 -18.55
CA SER A 25 33.48 48.33 -17.43
C SER A 25 33.86 46.90 -17.84
N SER A 26 34.50 46.17 -16.93
CA SER A 26 34.62 44.72 -16.99
C SER A 26 33.24 44.05 -16.78
N PRO A 27 32.97 42.87 -17.38
CA PRO A 27 31.76 42.11 -17.08
C PRO A 27 31.77 41.59 -15.62
N PRO A 28 30.59 41.40 -15.00
CA PRO A 28 30.46 40.81 -13.67
C PRO A 28 30.77 39.31 -13.69
N SER A 29 31.09 38.74 -12.53
CA SER A 29 31.30 37.29 -12.36
C SER A 29 29.98 36.50 -12.55
N ASN A 30 29.97 35.47 -13.40
CA ASN A 30 28.77 34.64 -13.66
C ASN A 30 28.11 34.10 -12.37
N ASP A 31 28.90 33.73 -11.36
CA ASP A 31 28.38 33.27 -10.05
C ASP A 31 27.41 34.27 -9.39
N LEU A 32 27.65 35.59 -9.58
CA LEU A 32 26.79 36.64 -9.02
C LEU A 32 25.49 36.79 -9.81
N LEU A 33 25.57 36.71 -11.15
CA LEU A 33 24.42 36.74 -12.05
C LEU A 33 23.51 35.54 -11.77
N LEU A 34 24.07 34.34 -11.67
CA LEU A 34 23.33 33.11 -11.36
C LEU A 34 22.66 33.16 -9.97
N GLN A 35 23.34 33.70 -8.95
CA GLN A 35 22.75 33.89 -7.62
C GLN A 35 21.62 34.91 -7.61
N GLN A 36 21.75 36.02 -8.36
CA GLN A 36 20.66 37.00 -8.47
C GLN A 36 19.47 36.46 -9.28
N GLY A 37 19.72 35.80 -10.42
CA GLY A 37 18.67 35.16 -11.22
C GLY A 37 17.89 34.11 -10.44
N LYS A 38 18.57 33.25 -9.66
CA LYS A 38 17.90 32.29 -8.77
C LYS A 38 17.05 32.97 -7.69
N ASN A 39 17.56 34.04 -7.06
CA ASN A 39 16.83 34.83 -6.07
C ASN A 39 15.58 35.51 -6.68
N LEU A 40 15.73 36.11 -7.86
CA LEU A 40 14.64 36.71 -8.64
C LEU A 40 13.56 35.68 -8.96
N ILE A 41 13.90 34.51 -9.51
CA ILE A 41 12.92 33.48 -9.86
C ILE A 41 12.26 32.85 -8.63
N THR A 42 12.97 32.75 -7.51
CA THR A 42 12.38 32.36 -6.22
C THR A 42 11.33 33.39 -5.76
N TRP A 43 11.59 34.69 -5.94
CA TRP A 43 10.62 35.76 -5.68
C TRP A 43 9.49 35.83 -6.70
N PHE A 44 9.74 35.49 -7.96
CA PHE A 44 8.74 35.42 -9.02
C PHE A 44 7.67 34.38 -8.68
N ILE A 45 8.11 33.16 -8.37
CA ILE A 45 7.24 32.04 -7.97
C ILE A 45 6.54 32.37 -6.64
N LYS A 46 7.25 32.92 -5.65
CA LYS A 46 6.63 33.36 -4.38
C LYS A 46 5.54 34.43 -4.61
N THR A 47 5.75 35.36 -5.54
CA THR A 47 4.74 36.38 -5.90
C THR A 47 3.54 35.74 -6.58
N TYR A 48 3.74 34.76 -7.46
CA TYR A 48 2.65 34.01 -8.10
C TYR A 48 1.79 33.25 -7.10
N SER A 49 2.38 32.47 -6.18
CA SER A 49 1.61 31.78 -5.12
C SER A 49 0.88 32.75 -4.18
N GLN A 50 1.41 33.97 -3.98
CA GLN A 50 0.71 35.02 -3.21
C GLN A 50 -0.43 35.69 -3.99
N ILE A 51 -0.36 35.74 -5.33
CA ILE A 51 -1.43 36.23 -6.22
C ILE A 51 -2.56 35.19 -6.37
N LYS A 52 -2.25 33.89 -6.30
CA LYS A 52 -3.28 32.85 -6.12
C LYS A 52 -3.98 32.93 -4.75
N LEU A 53 -3.35 33.55 -3.76
CA LEU A 53 -3.79 33.58 -2.35
C LEU A 53 -4.83 34.67 -2.04
N TYR A 54 -4.76 35.80 -2.74
CA TYR A 54 -5.61 36.98 -2.51
C TYR A 54 -5.96 37.64 -3.85
N SER A 55 -7.12 38.29 -3.97
CA SER A 55 -7.38 39.14 -5.15
C SER A 55 -6.28 40.20 -5.30
N LEU A 56 -5.93 40.53 -6.54
CA LEU A 56 -4.91 41.53 -6.90
C LEU A 56 -5.13 42.91 -6.25
N ASP A 57 -6.36 43.22 -5.85
CA ASP A 57 -6.73 44.42 -5.07
C ASP A 57 -6.15 44.43 -3.64
N HIS A 58 -5.64 43.30 -3.14
CA HIS A 58 -5.22 43.16 -1.75
C HIS A 58 -3.88 43.87 -1.49
N PRO A 59 -3.78 44.75 -0.47
CA PRO A 59 -2.63 45.65 -0.31
C PRO A 59 -1.29 44.96 0.03
N SER A 60 -1.27 43.66 0.36
CA SER A 60 -0.01 42.91 0.46
C SER A 60 0.57 42.57 -0.92
N ILE A 61 -0.25 42.25 -1.92
CA ILE A 61 0.21 41.90 -3.28
C ILE A 61 0.95 43.07 -3.91
N GLY A 62 0.47 44.30 -3.69
CA GLY A 62 1.20 45.51 -4.08
C GLY A 62 2.66 45.47 -3.59
N GLN A 63 2.90 45.13 -2.33
CA GLN A 63 4.26 45.01 -1.78
C GLN A 63 5.05 43.84 -2.39
N PHE A 64 4.42 42.71 -2.73
CA PHE A 64 5.11 41.61 -3.42
C PHE A 64 5.54 42.01 -4.84
N ILE A 65 4.65 42.66 -5.60
CA ILE A 65 4.94 43.14 -6.96
C ILE A 65 5.99 44.26 -6.93
N ASP A 66 5.91 45.21 -5.99
CA ASP A 66 6.92 46.28 -5.84
C ASP A 66 8.30 45.69 -5.50
N ASN A 67 8.37 44.68 -4.62
CA ASN A 67 9.62 43.94 -4.32
C ASN A 67 10.14 43.16 -5.54
N LEU A 68 9.26 42.49 -6.30
CA LEU A 68 9.65 41.73 -7.49
C LEU A 68 10.16 42.66 -8.60
N GLN A 69 9.49 43.79 -8.83
CA GLN A 69 9.98 44.82 -9.76
C GLN A 69 11.33 45.37 -9.30
N GLN A 70 11.57 45.52 -7.99
CA GLN A 70 12.92 45.82 -7.50
C GLN A 70 13.92 44.70 -7.82
N LYS A 71 13.55 43.41 -7.74
CA LYS A 71 14.45 42.30 -8.11
C LYS A 71 14.79 42.28 -9.60
N PHE A 72 13.81 42.51 -10.48
CA PHE A 72 14.07 42.74 -11.91
C PHE A 72 15.02 43.92 -12.12
N ASN A 73 14.74 45.08 -11.53
CA ASN A 73 15.60 46.25 -11.62
C ASN A 73 17.00 46.05 -11.01
N ASP A 74 17.17 45.20 -9.99
CA ASP A 74 18.48 44.85 -9.42
C ASP A 74 19.26 43.91 -10.34
N TYR A 75 18.59 42.94 -10.98
CA TYR A 75 19.18 42.03 -11.97
C TYR A 75 19.56 42.73 -13.28
N PHE A 76 18.71 43.63 -13.79
CA PHE A 76 18.97 44.36 -15.04
C PHE A 76 20.22 45.26 -15.00
N LYS A 77 20.69 45.65 -13.80
CA LYS A 77 21.98 46.31 -13.60
C LYS A 77 23.20 45.41 -13.88
N LEU A 78 23.01 44.09 -13.99
CA LEU A 78 24.04 43.10 -14.30
C LEU A 78 23.92 42.53 -15.73
N SER A 79 22.70 42.26 -16.19
CA SER A 79 22.40 41.79 -17.56
C SER A 79 21.10 42.42 -18.07
N PRO A 80 21.08 43.07 -19.25
CA PRO A 80 19.89 43.76 -19.76
C PRO A 80 18.74 42.81 -20.16
N THR A 81 18.99 41.51 -20.25
CA THR A 81 17.98 40.46 -20.44
C THR A 81 18.10 39.36 -19.37
N LEU A 82 16.95 38.81 -19.00
CA LEU A 82 16.80 37.58 -18.23
C LEU A 82 16.18 36.52 -19.14
N ASP A 83 17.03 35.70 -19.76
CA ASP A 83 16.63 34.62 -20.65
C ASP A 83 16.49 33.30 -19.87
N LEU A 84 15.26 32.83 -19.69
CA LEU A 84 14.94 31.59 -18.97
C LEU A 84 14.68 30.46 -19.97
N GLU A 85 15.50 29.42 -19.95
CA GLU A 85 15.19 28.18 -20.69
C GLU A 85 14.23 27.32 -19.87
N VAL A 86 13.16 26.86 -20.53
CA VAL A 86 12.00 26.22 -19.92
C VAL A 86 11.97 24.73 -20.27
N THR A 87 11.81 23.89 -19.26
CA THR A 87 11.54 22.45 -19.43
C THR A 87 10.29 22.04 -18.66
N GLU A 88 9.83 20.81 -18.85
CA GLU A 88 8.67 20.21 -18.19
C GLU A 88 8.63 20.41 -16.65
N THR A 89 9.80 20.46 -16.02
CA THR A 89 9.96 20.48 -14.56
C THR A 89 10.86 21.60 -14.04
N ALA A 90 11.52 22.40 -14.89
CA ALA A 90 12.57 23.31 -14.42
C ALA A 90 12.77 24.58 -15.26
N PHE A 91 13.36 25.59 -14.61
CA PHE A 91 13.90 26.78 -15.26
C PHE A 91 15.43 26.77 -15.19
N PHE A 92 16.07 27.08 -16.31
CA PHE A 92 17.52 27.17 -16.47
C PHE A 92 17.94 28.59 -16.89
N LEU A 93 19.12 29.02 -16.45
CA LEU A 93 19.73 30.31 -16.78
C LEU A 93 21.23 30.08 -17.06
N GLU A 94 21.74 30.55 -18.19
CA GLU A 94 23.09 30.21 -18.70
C GLU A 94 23.35 28.68 -18.69
N GLY A 95 22.35 27.85 -19.00
CA GLY A 95 22.42 26.38 -18.93
C GLY A 95 22.47 25.78 -17.52
N ASN A 96 22.38 26.59 -16.46
CA ASN A 96 22.38 26.15 -15.06
C ASN A 96 20.95 26.10 -14.51
N LYS A 97 20.55 24.97 -13.91
CA LYS A 97 19.21 24.80 -13.30
C LYS A 97 19.05 25.69 -12.08
N ILE A 98 18.17 26.70 -12.16
CA ILE A 98 17.92 27.65 -11.05
C ILE A 98 16.71 27.27 -10.20
N TYR A 99 15.66 26.72 -10.81
CA TYR A 99 14.45 26.22 -10.16
C TYR A 99 14.04 24.86 -10.74
N GLU A 100 13.36 24.04 -9.94
CA GLU A 100 12.86 22.71 -10.27
C GLU A 100 11.60 22.41 -9.45
N GLU A 101 10.57 21.87 -10.09
CA GLU A 101 9.36 21.33 -9.49
C GLU A 101 9.09 19.94 -10.08
N THR A 102 8.78 18.98 -9.23
CA THR A 102 8.58 17.56 -9.60
C THR A 102 7.11 17.19 -9.77
N GLN A 103 6.18 17.99 -9.25
CA GLN A 103 4.74 17.76 -9.35
C GLN A 103 4.17 18.57 -10.52
N LEU A 104 3.93 17.92 -11.66
CA LEU A 104 3.53 18.58 -12.92
C LEU A 104 2.28 19.47 -12.78
N ASN A 105 1.33 19.10 -11.91
CA ASN A 105 0.14 19.88 -11.59
C ASN A 105 0.38 21.16 -10.78
N ARG A 106 1.59 21.37 -10.24
CA ARG A 106 2.04 22.64 -9.64
C ARG A 106 3.25 23.28 -10.35
N SER A 107 3.86 22.57 -11.30
CA SER A 107 5.03 23.03 -12.03
C SER A 107 4.69 24.26 -12.89
N LEU A 108 5.10 25.44 -12.43
CA LEU A 108 5.05 26.66 -13.25
C LEU A 108 5.89 26.52 -14.56
N PRO A 109 7.05 25.84 -14.58
CA PRO A 109 7.69 25.46 -15.85
C PRO A 109 6.78 24.64 -16.77
N PHE A 110 6.01 23.67 -16.23
CA PHE A 110 5.08 22.86 -17.02
C PHE A 110 3.99 23.70 -17.68
N LEU A 111 3.46 24.71 -16.99
CA LEU A 111 2.41 25.62 -17.51
C LEU A 111 2.82 26.30 -18.83
N PHE A 112 4.11 26.62 -18.99
CA PHE A 112 4.68 27.15 -20.24
C PHE A 112 5.06 26.03 -21.22
N TYR A 113 5.69 24.95 -20.72
CA TYR A 113 6.20 23.85 -21.53
C TYR A 113 5.11 22.99 -22.19
N LYS A 114 3.92 22.88 -21.59
CA LYS A 114 2.81 22.07 -22.12
C LYS A 114 2.44 22.48 -23.55
N ASP A 115 2.38 23.78 -23.79
CA ASP A 115 1.98 24.43 -25.05
C ASP A 115 3.19 24.83 -25.92
N GLY A 116 4.40 24.37 -25.56
CA GLY A 116 5.59 24.47 -26.41
C GLY A 116 6.53 25.65 -26.16
N ILE A 117 6.32 26.47 -25.13
CA ILE A 117 7.30 27.52 -24.77
C ILE A 117 8.56 26.87 -24.20
N THR A 118 9.69 27.10 -24.89
CA THR A 118 11.02 26.58 -24.54
C THR A 118 11.98 27.66 -24.02
N ARG A 119 11.67 28.94 -24.26
CA ARG A 119 12.33 30.08 -23.61
C ARG A 119 11.32 31.18 -23.28
N LEU A 120 11.51 31.83 -22.13
CA LEU A 120 10.79 33.01 -21.69
C LEU A 120 11.81 34.09 -21.31
N SER A 121 11.68 35.30 -21.87
CA SER A 121 12.69 36.35 -21.80
C SER A 121 12.10 37.65 -21.26
N PHE A 122 12.77 38.26 -20.28
CA PHE A 122 12.37 39.55 -19.70
C PHE A 122 13.46 40.61 -19.93
N HIS A 123 13.06 41.83 -20.26
CA HIS A 123 13.96 42.88 -20.77
C HIS A 123 14.01 44.12 -19.85
N GLU A 124 15.16 44.80 -19.84
CA GLU A 124 15.31 46.10 -19.14
C GLU A 124 14.25 47.10 -19.63
N GLY A 125 13.48 47.65 -18.69
CA GLY A 125 12.33 48.52 -18.94
C GLY A 125 11.01 47.99 -18.38
N LEU A 126 10.93 46.69 -18.09
CA LEU A 126 9.74 45.98 -17.58
C LEU A 126 8.95 46.78 -16.52
N THR A 127 7.74 47.18 -16.90
CA THR A 127 6.88 48.05 -16.09
C THR A 127 6.14 47.28 -15.00
N ARG A 128 5.54 48.02 -14.07
CA ARG A 128 4.77 47.44 -12.97
C ARG A 128 3.45 46.87 -13.48
N GLU A 129 2.90 47.54 -14.47
CA GLU A 129 1.67 47.22 -15.19
C GLU A 129 1.82 45.91 -15.97
N GLU A 130 2.91 45.74 -16.74
CA GLU A 130 3.22 44.49 -17.44
C GLU A 130 3.37 43.31 -16.46
N ILE A 131 4.03 43.49 -15.31
CA ILE A 131 4.16 42.44 -14.29
C ILE A 131 2.78 42.02 -13.73
N ILE A 132 1.88 42.98 -13.51
CA ILE A 132 0.50 42.70 -13.06
C ILE A 132 -0.27 41.93 -14.14
N GLN A 133 -0.22 42.41 -15.39
CA GLN A 133 -0.89 41.81 -16.53
C GLN A 133 -0.38 40.40 -16.82
N PHE A 134 0.92 40.14 -16.71
CA PHE A 134 1.51 38.81 -16.88
C PHE A 134 0.99 37.84 -15.81
N PHE A 135 0.92 38.25 -14.54
CA PHE A 135 0.35 37.38 -13.48
C PHE A 135 -1.18 37.23 -13.57
N GLN A 136 -1.91 38.22 -14.10
CA GLN A 136 -3.33 38.07 -14.45
C GLN A 136 -3.52 36.97 -15.48
N LEU A 137 -2.74 37.01 -16.57
CA LEU A 137 -2.77 36.02 -17.64
C LEU A 137 -2.43 34.61 -17.13
N LEU A 138 -1.37 34.47 -16.32
CA LEU A 138 -1.02 33.18 -15.71
C LEU A 138 -2.11 32.64 -14.79
N LEU A 139 -2.76 33.52 -14.01
CA LEU A 139 -3.86 33.12 -13.13
C LEU A 139 -5.04 32.59 -13.96
N GLU A 140 -5.49 33.35 -14.96
CA GLU A 140 -6.59 32.99 -15.87
C GLU A 140 -6.32 31.66 -16.58
N ILE A 141 -5.16 31.51 -17.23
CA ILE A 141 -4.74 30.26 -17.87
C ILE A 141 -4.66 29.10 -16.88
N SER A 142 -4.28 29.34 -15.62
CA SER A 142 -4.25 28.29 -14.60
C SER A 142 -5.63 27.87 -14.06
N THR A 143 -6.70 28.57 -14.43
CA THR A 143 -8.10 28.23 -14.10
C THR A 143 -8.88 27.64 -15.27
N LEU A 144 -8.34 27.70 -16.49
CA LEU A 144 -8.97 27.18 -17.71
C LEU A 144 -8.60 25.71 -17.96
N PRO A 145 -9.46 24.91 -18.62
CA PRO A 145 -9.16 23.51 -18.94
C PRO A 145 -7.94 23.38 -19.86
N PRO A 146 -7.08 22.35 -19.69
CA PRO A 146 -5.90 22.16 -20.54
C PRO A 146 -6.24 21.85 -22.01
N GLU A 147 -7.49 21.50 -22.30
CA GLU A 147 -8.04 21.30 -23.65
C GLU A 147 -8.49 22.62 -24.31
N GLU A 148 -8.61 23.71 -23.54
CA GLU A 148 -9.08 25.04 -23.97
C GLU A 148 -8.01 26.14 -23.84
N THR A 149 -6.86 25.85 -23.22
CA THR A 149 -5.74 26.79 -23.03
C THR A 149 -4.66 26.66 -24.12
N ASP A 150 -4.23 27.80 -24.64
CA ASP A 150 -2.94 27.94 -25.35
C ASP A 150 -2.23 29.22 -24.87
N ILE A 151 -1.21 29.07 -24.01
CA ILE A 151 -0.46 30.22 -23.46
C ILE A 151 0.33 30.98 -24.53
N VAL A 152 0.66 30.36 -25.67
CA VAL A 152 1.33 31.03 -26.79
C VAL A 152 0.37 32.02 -27.46
N VAL A 153 -0.88 31.62 -27.68
CA VAL A 153 -1.93 32.53 -28.19
C VAL A 153 -2.20 33.66 -27.21
N PHE A 154 -2.37 33.36 -25.92
CA PHE A 154 -2.63 34.37 -24.89
C PHE A 154 -1.47 35.37 -24.72
N LEU A 155 -0.21 34.94 -24.79
CA LEU A 155 0.94 35.84 -24.75
C LEU A 155 1.07 36.70 -26.02
N TRP A 156 0.69 36.15 -27.17
CA TRP A 156 0.65 36.88 -28.44
C TRP A 156 -0.44 37.98 -28.46
N GLU A 157 -1.64 37.71 -27.93
CA GLU A 157 -2.72 38.69 -27.86
C GLU A 157 -2.43 39.87 -26.90
N MET A 158 -1.52 39.69 -25.93
CA MET A 158 -1.19 40.69 -24.91
C MET A 158 -0.12 41.72 -25.35
N ASP A 159 0.63 41.46 -26.43
CA ASP A 159 1.61 42.39 -27.05
C ASP A 159 2.54 43.12 -26.04
N PHE A 160 3.14 42.34 -25.13
CA PHE A 160 4.02 42.86 -24.07
C PHE A 160 5.26 43.56 -24.64
N SER A 161 5.64 44.72 -24.09
CA SER A 161 6.78 45.51 -24.61
C SER A 161 8.14 45.05 -24.08
N HIS A 162 8.17 44.32 -22.95
CA HIS A 162 9.40 43.85 -22.30
C HIS A 162 9.38 42.37 -21.91
N ILE A 163 8.47 41.56 -22.48
CA ILE A 163 8.35 40.12 -22.22
C ILE A 163 8.25 39.37 -23.56
N ASP A 164 9.34 38.72 -23.97
CA ASP A 164 9.43 37.88 -25.16
C ASP A 164 9.33 36.38 -24.79
N TYR A 165 8.96 35.54 -25.75
CA TYR A 165 8.99 34.07 -25.59
C TYR A 165 9.43 33.38 -26.89
N PHE A 166 9.82 32.11 -26.78
CA PHE A 166 10.14 31.26 -27.93
C PHE A 166 9.44 29.90 -27.83
N ALA A 167 8.49 29.67 -28.73
CA ALA A 167 7.84 28.39 -28.97
C ALA A 167 8.08 27.97 -30.44
N PRO A 168 8.85 26.89 -30.70
CA PRO A 168 9.12 26.42 -32.06
C PRO A 168 8.03 25.47 -32.57
N ASP A 169 7.50 25.73 -33.77
CA ASP A 169 6.39 24.99 -34.40
C ASP A 169 6.56 23.46 -34.38
N ASP A 170 7.77 22.97 -34.70
CA ASP A 170 8.17 21.55 -34.70
C ASP A 170 7.84 20.82 -33.37
N PHE A 171 7.75 21.53 -32.25
CA PHE A 171 7.51 20.97 -30.93
C PHE A 171 6.08 20.45 -30.75
N LEU A 172 5.10 21.10 -31.41
CA LEU A 172 3.71 20.65 -31.39
C LEU A 172 3.52 19.45 -32.34
N GLU A 173 4.11 19.48 -33.53
CA GLU A 173 4.07 18.36 -34.47
C GLU A 173 4.71 17.08 -33.88
N THR A 174 5.81 17.21 -33.14
CA THR A 174 6.52 16.06 -32.57
C THR A 174 5.78 15.39 -31.41
N LYS A 175 4.93 16.09 -30.64
CA LYS A 175 4.03 15.46 -29.66
C LYS A 175 2.92 14.64 -30.33
N ILE A 176 2.27 15.20 -31.36
CA ILE A 176 1.18 14.53 -32.10
C ILE A 176 1.67 13.21 -32.72
N GLY A 177 2.95 13.11 -33.07
CA GLY A 177 3.57 11.88 -33.59
C GLY A 177 3.99 10.82 -32.57
N GLN A 178 3.92 11.06 -31.25
CA GLN A 178 4.53 10.17 -30.24
C GLN A 178 3.57 9.26 -29.46
N GLU A 179 2.26 9.52 -29.44
CA GLU A 179 1.30 8.71 -28.64
C GLU A 179 0.85 7.39 -29.32
N THR A 180 1.54 6.87 -30.35
CA THR A 180 1.22 5.53 -30.86
C THR A 180 2.38 4.76 -31.52
N GLU A 181 3.29 4.21 -30.71
CA GLU A 181 4.06 3.02 -31.12
C GLU A 181 3.11 1.80 -31.24
N ILE A 182 2.47 1.64 -32.39
CA ILE A 182 1.71 0.43 -32.71
C ILE A 182 2.72 -0.72 -32.87
N ALA A 183 2.81 -1.59 -31.86
CA ALA A 183 3.65 -2.78 -31.91
C ALA A 183 3.35 -3.62 -33.17
N PRO A 184 4.36 -4.01 -33.97
CA PRO A 184 4.14 -4.68 -35.24
C PRO A 184 3.69 -6.14 -35.03
N TYR A 185 2.37 -6.35 -34.97
CA TYR A 185 1.77 -7.66 -35.07
C TYR A 185 1.86 -8.18 -36.52
N GLU A 186 2.67 -9.21 -36.77
CA GLU A 186 2.67 -9.93 -38.03
C GLU A 186 1.37 -10.75 -38.19
N ILE A 187 0.33 -10.12 -38.72
CA ILE A 187 -0.95 -10.77 -39.03
C ILE A 187 -0.76 -11.63 -40.29
N ASN A 188 -0.81 -12.95 -40.14
CA ASN A 188 -0.80 -13.89 -41.26
C ASN A 188 -2.19 -13.96 -41.93
N PRO A 189 -2.38 -13.45 -43.17
CA PRO A 189 -3.70 -13.35 -43.78
C PRO A 189 -4.30 -14.72 -44.19
N ALA A 190 -3.49 -15.79 -44.21
CA ALA A 190 -3.97 -17.14 -44.55
C ALA A 190 -5.03 -17.65 -43.55
N ASP A 191 -4.84 -17.36 -42.26
CA ASP A 191 -5.63 -17.96 -41.17
C ASP A 191 -7.08 -17.44 -41.12
N PHE A 192 -7.35 -16.28 -41.72
CA PHE A 192 -8.70 -15.69 -41.82
C PHE A 192 -9.63 -16.40 -42.81
N THR A 193 -9.13 -17.31 -43.64
CA THR A 193 -9.89 -17.91 -44.74
C THR A 193 -10.54 -19.27 -44.42
N GLN A 194 -10.27 -19.86 -43.26
CA GLN A 194 -10.69 -21.23 -42.91
C GLN A 194 -11.76 -21.28 -41.81
N GLY A 195 -12.91 -20.66 -42.06
CA GLY A 195 -14.07 -20.73 -41.17
C GLY A 195 -15.41 -20.56 -41.90
N VAL A 196 -16.10 -21.66 -42.20
CA VAL A 196 -17.47 -21.61 -42.76
C VAL A 196 -18.46 -21.41 -41.62
N ILE A 197 -18.80 -20.15 -41.34
CA ILE A 197 -19.83 -19.79 -40.35
C ILE A 197 -21.21 -20.21 -40.88
N GLN A 198 -21.79 -21.24 -40.27
CA GLN A 198 -23.17 -21.65 -40.56
C GLN A 198 -24.14 -20.78 -39.75
N LEU A 199 -24.69 -19.75 -40.39
CA LEU A 199 -25.71 -18.87 -39.82
C LEU A 199 -26.96 -19.66 -39.42
N THR A 200 -27.43 -19.45 -38.18
CA THR A 200 -28.68 -20.03 -37.69
C THR A 200 -29.90 -19.40 -38.39
N PRO A 201 -31.10 -20.00 -38.30
CA PRO A 201 -32.33 -19.37 -38.81
C PRO A 201 -32.62 -18.00 -38.16
N GLU A 202 -32.17 -17.79 -36.93
CA GLU A 202 -32.35 -16.53 -36.18
C GLU A 202 -31.38 -15.44 -36.68
N ASP A 203 -30.13 -15.80 -36.99
CA ASP A 203 -29.17 -14.90 -37.65
C ASP A 203 -29.67 -14.49 -39.05
N GLN A 204 -30.20 -15.44 -39.81
CA GLN A 204 -30.78 -15.17 -41.14
C GLN A 204 -32.01 -14.26 -41.06
N ALA A 205 -32.90 -14.48 -40.08
CA ALA A 205 -34.04 -13.60 -39.83
C ALA A 205 -33.59 -12.17 -39.45
N THR A 206 -32.53 -12.06 -38.64
CA THR A 206 -31.94 -10.78 -38.19
C THR A 206 -31.33 -10.02 -39.37
N LEU A 207 -30.53 -10.69 -40.21
CA LEU A 207 -29.97 -10.10 -41.44
C LEU A 207 -31.07 -9.64 -42.42
N LEU A 208 -32.15 -10.43 -42.55
CA LEU A 208 -33.32 -10.06 -43.36
C LEU A 208 -34.14 -8.90 -42.75
N HIS A 209 -33.98 -8.59 -41.47
CA HIS A 209 -34.60 -7.43 -40.82
C HIS A 209 -33.80 -6.15 -41.11
N TYR A 210 -32.48 -6.18 -40.88
CA TYR A 210 -31.58 -5.07 -41.22
C TYR A 210 -31.60 -4.74 -42.72
N GLY A 211 -31.59 -5.76 -43.59
CA GLY A 211 -31.66 -5.59 -45.04
C GLY A 211 -32.96 -4.95 -45.55
N ARG A 212 -34.05 -4.95 -44.76
CA ARG A 212 -35.28 -4.20 -45.07
C ARG A 212 -35.21 -2.76 -44.60
N GLN A 213 -34.64 -2.51 -43.42
CA GLN A 213 -34.50 -1.15 -42.89
C GLN A 213 -33.54 -0.31 -43.75
N ALA A 214 -32.47 -0.90 -44.28
CA ALA A 214 -31.55 -0.24 -45.22
C ALA A 214 -32.21 0.20 -46.55
N LYS A 215 -33.36 -0.38 -46.93
CA LYS A 215 -34.05 -0.09 -48.20
C LYS A 215 -35.08 1.04 -48.14
N ILE A 216 -35.27 1.68 -46.99
CA ILE A 216 -36.29 2.72 -46.80
C ILE A 216 -35.75 4.15 -47.08
N ASN A 217 -34.43 4.34 -47.06
CA ASN A 217 -33.79 5.65 -47.20
C ASN A 217 -33.00 5.86 -48.52
N GLN A 218 -33.34 5.15 -49.61
CA GLN A 218 -32.61 5.23 -50.89
C GLN A 218 -33.26 6.09 -51.99
N ASP A 219 -34.42 6.70 -51.76
CA ASP A 219 -35.07 7.59 -52.74
C ASP A 219 -34.78 9.08 -52.47
N ARG A 220 -33.56 9.54 -52.79
CA ARG A 220 -33.24 10.94 -53.19
C ARG A 220 -31.82 11.09 -53.77
N ASP A 221 -31.78 11.70 -54.95
CA ASP A 221 -30.63 12.19 -55.73
C ASP A 221 -29.63 11.15 -56.31
N PRO A 222 -29.65 10.87 -57.63
CA PRO A 222 -28.75 9.93 -58.31
C PRO A 222 -27.36 10.49 -58.71
N SER A 223 -26.99 11.72 -58.34
CA SER A 223 -25.92 12.47 -59.03
C SER A 223 -24.48 12.33 -58.48
N LEU A 224 -24.25 11.61 -57.37
CA LEU A 224 -22.94 11.52 -56.70
C LEU A 224 -22.32 10.12 -56.79
N SER A 225 -22.08 9.63 -58.02
CA SER A 225 -21.53 8.28 -58.24
C SER A 225 -20.52 8.22 -59.41
N PRO A 226 -19.34 8.86 -59.27
CA PRO A 226 -18.11 8.18 -59.71
C PRO A 226 -16.84 8.59 -58.90
N LEU A 227 -16.89 8.70 -57.57
CA LEU A 227 -15.74 9.19 -56.77
C LEU A 227 -15.45 8.45 -55.44
N LEU A 228 -16.00 7.25 -55.26
CA LEU A 228 -15.89 6.46 -54.01
C LEU A 228 -15.61 4.96 -54.25
N GLU A 229 -14.71 4.63 -55.20
CA GLU A 229 -14.26 3.24 -55.40
C GLU A 229 -12.98 2.87 -54.62
N ASP A 230 -12.18 3.85 -54.18
CA ASP A 230 -10.91 3.64 -53.44
C ASP A 230 -10.94 4.22 -52.01
N LYS A 231 -11.78 3.66 -51.13
CA LYS A 231 -11.56 3.73 -49.67
C LYS A 231 -11.78 2.37 -49.00
N LEU A 232 -10.67 1.63 -48.90
CA LEU A 232 -10.54 0.50 -47.98
C LEU A 232 -10.76 0.96 -46.52
N LEU A 233 -11.56 0.18 -45.79
CA LEU A 233 -11.42 -0.11 -44.36
C LEU A 233 -11.21 1.10 -43.41
N LEU A 234 -12.18 2.01 -43.36
CA LEU A 234 -12.48 2.75 -42.13
C LEU A 234 -13.71 2.12 -41.45
N PRO A 235 -13.59 1.52 -40.25
CA PRO A 235 -14.75 1.13 -39.46
C PRO A 235 -15.61 2.36 -39.14
N SER A 236 -16.93 2.23 -39.24
CA SER A 236 -17.86 3.34 -39.04
C SER A 236 -17.64 4.05 -37.70
N LEU A 237 -17.45 5.38 -37.72
CA LEU A 237 -17.24 6.26 -36.55
C LEU A 237 -18.42 6.32 -35.55
N ARG A 238 -19.40 5.41 -35.68
CA ARG A 238 -20.53 5.16 -34.78
C ARG A 238 -20.27 4.08 -33.73
N LYS A 239 -19.01 3.70 -33.55
CA LYS A 239 -18.57 2.77 -32.48
C LYS A 239 -17.70 3.46 -31.41
N LEU A 240 -17.66 4.79 -31.44
CA LEU A 240 -17.05 5.69 -30.45
C LEU A 240 -18.03 6.76 -29.96
N GLU A 241 -19.33 6.61 -30.26
CA GLU A 241 -20.39 7.25 -29.46
C GLU A 241 -20.45 6.45 -28.14
N LEU A 242 -20.05 7.05 -27.02
CA LEU A 242 -20.16 6.45 -25.68
C LEU A 242 -21.63 6.13 -25.41
N GLN A 243 -21.93 5.04 -24.70
CA GLN A 243 -23.30 4.88 -24.19
C GLN A 243 -23.53 5.92 -23.10
N ARG A 244 -24.76 6.42 -22.98
CA ARG A 244 -25.08 7.49 -22.01
C ARG A 244 -24.69 7.13 -20.57
N GLU A 245 -24.79 5.86 -20.17
CA GLU A 245 -24.33 5.35 -18.87
C GLU A 245 -22.80 5.24 -18.73
N GLU A 246 -22.07 5.19 -19.84
CA GLU A 246 -20.60 5.26 -19.88
C GLU A 246 -20.12 6.72 -19.89
N GLU A 247 -20.87 7.59 -20.59
CA GLU A 247 -20.68 9.04 -20.67
C GLU A 247 -20.92 9.69 -19.29
N GLU A 248 -22.09 9.47 -18.67
CA GLU A 248 -22.43 9.90 -17.29
C GLU A 248 -21.43 9.33 -16.25
N ARG A 249 -20.83 8.17 -16.53
CA ARG A 249 -19.84 7.53 -15.63
C ARG A 249 -18.41 8.03 -15.85
N LEU A 250 -18.05 8.41 -17.07
CA LEU A 250 -16.82 9.13 -17.38
C LEU A 250 -16.89 10.56 -16.86
N GLU A 251 -18.01 11.27 -17.04
CA GLU A 251 -18.28 12.56 -16.39
C GLU A 251 -18.19 12.42 -14.86
N PHE A 252 -18.79 11.40 -14.25
CA PHE A 252 -18.67 11.17 -12.80
C PHE A 252 -17.22 10.91 -12.36
N ILE A 253 -16.45 10.09 -13.10
CA ILE A 253 -15.05 9.80 -12.78
C ILE A 253 -14.16 11.02 -12.99
N LEU A 254 -14.38 11.78 -14.08
CA LEU A 254 -13.65 13.00 -14.41
C LEU A 254 -13.99 14.11 -13.44
N GLN A 255 -15.26 14.35 -13.08
CA GLN A 255 -15.63 15.34 -12.07
C GLN A 255 -14.97 15.02 -10.73
N LYS A 256 -14.95 13.74 -10.34
CA LYS A 256 -14.25 13.25 -9.14
C LYS A 256 -12.71 13.23 -9.25
N HIS A 257 -12.14 13.75 -10.33
CA HIS A 257 -10.68 13.90 -10.58
C HIS A 257 -10.25 15.28 -11.09
N ARG A 258 -11.18 16.10 -11.62
CA ARG A 258 -10.96 17.44 -12.17
C ARG A 258 -11.25 18.54 -11.15
N GLU A 259 -12.08 18.26 -10.16
CA GLU A 259 -12.13 19.05 -8.93
C GLU A 259 -10.98 18.59 -8.01
N LEU A 260 -9.82 19.27 -8.09
CA LEU A 260 -9.06 19.50 -6.86
C LEU A 260 -10.03 20.20 -5.91
N SER A 261 -10.30 19.61 -4.73
CA SER A 261 -11.21 20.27 -3.79
C SER A 261 -10.66 21.66 -3.45
N GLU A 262 -11.53 22.65 -3.24
CA GLU A 262 -11.11 24.00 -2.80
C GLU A 262 -10.21 23.90 -1.54
N GLU A 263 -10.47 22.91 -0.68
CA GLU A 263 -9.60 22.60 0.46
C GLU A 263 -8.23 22.04 0.09
N GLU A 264 -8.08 21.25 -0.98
CA GLU A 264 -6.79 20.69 -1.41
C GLU A 264 -5.88 21.74 -2.04
N GLU A 265 -6.43 22.65 -2.85
CA GLU A 265 -5.69 23.84 -3.28
C GLU A 265 -5.27 24.69 -2.08
N THR A 266 -6.19 24.93 -1.14
CA THR A 266 -5.90 25.65 0.11
C THR A 266 -4.82 24.95 0.94
N ILE A 267 -4.83 23.61 1.04
CA ILE A 267 -3.80 22.81 1.73
C ILE A 267 -2.44 23.04 1.09
N HIS A 268 -2.33 22.86 -0.23
CA HIS A 268 -1.07 23.00 -0.96
C HIS A 268 -0.48 24.41 -0.81
N LEU A 269 -1.31 25.43 -0.96
CA LEU A 269 -0.91 26.83 -0.87
C LEU A 269 -0.57 27.28 0.58
N LEU A 270 -1.22 26.72 1.60
CA LEU A 270 -0.79 26.87 2.99
C LEU A 270 0.56 26.19 3.24
N VAL A 271 0.78 24.98 2.70
CA VAL A 271 2.02 24.20 2.82
C VAL A 271 3.19 24.91 2.15
N GLU A 272 3.02 25.41 0.91
CA GLU A 272 4.00 26.27 0.23
C GLU A 272 4.34 27.51 1.06
N THR A 273 3.33 28.16 1.65
CA THR A 273 3.54 29.35 2.48
C THR A 273 4.30 29.02 3.77
N ILE A 274 4.03 27.87 4.41
CA ILE A 274 4.76 27.38 5.59
C ILE A 274 6.22 27.02 5.25
N PHE A 275 6.46 26.46 4.06
CA PHE A 275 7.79 26.16 3.53
C PHE A 275 8.60 27.46 3.33
N MET A 276 8.01 28.42 2.60
CA MET A 276 8.65 29.64 2.11
C MET A 276 8.73 30.80 3.13
N GLU A 277 8.23 30.63 4.34
CA GLU A 277 8.24 31.68 5.37
C GLU A 277 9.47 31.59 6.29
N GLU A 278 10.26 32.66 6.34
CA GLU A 278 11.52 32.72 7.10
C GLU A 278 11.31 33.08 8.57
N LYS A 279 10.24 33.82 8.92
CA LYS A 279 10.03 34.38 10.25
C LYS A 279 9.12 33.49 11.08
N ILE A 280 9.55 33.20 12.31
CA ILE A 280 8.87 32.28 13.23
C ILE A 280 7.41 32.72 13.51
N GLN A 281 7.13 34.01 13.70
CA GLN A 281 5.76 34.48 14.00
C GLN A 281 4.76 34.23 12.85
N PRO A 282 4.97 34.75 11.62
CA PRO A 282 4.12 34.42 10.48
C PRO A 282 4.06 32.90 10.22
N PHE A 283 5.19 32.19 10.30
CA PHE A 283 5.23 30.73 10.17
C PHE A 283 4.24 30.03 11.12
N THR A 284 4.23 30.41 12.41
CA THR A 284 3.29 29.81 13.38
C THR A 284 1.83 30.20 13.14
N GLN A 285 1.56 31.33 12.48
CA GLN A 285 0.20 31.75 12.12
C GLN A 285 -0.34 30.88 10.98
N VAL A 286 0.43 30.69 9.89
CA VAL A 286 0.01 29.86 8.75
C VAL A 286 -0.06 28.37 9.15
N LEU A 287 0.88 27.90 9.97
CA LEU A 287 0.82 26.57 10.59
C LEU A 287 -0.44 26.36 11.44
N HIS A 288 -0.90 27.39 12.15
CA HIS A 288 -2.15 27.33 12.89
C HIS A 288 -3.37 27.29 11.96
N SER A 289 -3.37 28.05 10.87
CA SER A 289 -4.42 27.98 9.83
C SER A 289 -4.55 26.59 9.22
N LEU A 290 -3.43 25.92 8.91
CA LEU A 290 -3.43 24.54 8.43
C LEU A 290 -3.97 23.56 9.49
N SER A 291 -3.60 23.73 10.77
CA SER A 291 -4.19 22.95 11.88
C SER A 291 -5.71 23.11 11.99
N LEU A 292 -6.23 24.34 11.80
CA LEU A 292 -7.67 24.59 11.83
C LEU A 292 -8.41 23.97 10.64
N LEU A 293 -7.80 24.00 9.45
CA LEU A 293 -8.34 23.35 8.25
C LEU A 293 -8.40 21.83 8.41
N ILE A 294 -7.36 21.21 8.98
CA ILE A 294 -7.34 19.78 9.34
C ILE A 294 -8.46 19.46 10.36
N GLU A 295 -8.63 20.29 11.40
CA GLU A 295 -9.65 20.08 12.42
C GLU A 295 -11.09 20.22 11.88
N ASP A 296 -11.34 21.16 10.97
CA ASP A 296 -12.69 21.37 10.42
C ASP A 296 -13.04 20.40 9.29
N THR A 297 -12.12 20.08 8.37
CA THR A 297 -12.35 19.01 7.37
C THR A 297 -12.65 17.66 8.04
N LEU A 298 -11.98 17.35 9.16
CA LEU A 298 -12.28 16.18 9.99
C LEU A 298 -13.68 16.26 10.64
N ARG A 299 -14.10 17.44 11.11
CA ARG A 299 -15.45 17.70 11.66
C ARG A 299 -16.56 17.61 10.61
N GLN A 300 -16.27 17.98 9.37
CA GLN A 300 -17.18 17.81 8.22
C GLN A 300 -17.27 16.35 7.74
N GLY A 301 -16.33 15.50 8.15
CA GLY A 301 -16.24 14.09 7.72
C GLY A 301 -15.45 13.88 6.42
N LYS A 302 -14.74 14.91 5.91
CA LYS A 302 -13.84 14.84 4.75
C LYS A 302 -12.53 14.13 5.12
N LEU A 303 -12.61 12.84 5.50
CA LEU A 303 -11.47 12.09 6.07
C LEU A 303 -10.22 12.07 5.16
N ALA A 304 -10.40 11.93 3.85
CA ALA A 304 -9.31 11.93 2.88
C ALA A 304 -8.56 13.27 2.84
N VAL A 305 -9.29 14.38 2.77
CA VAL A 305 -8.72 15.74 2.80
C VAL A 305 -7.97 15.99 4.11
N ALA A 306 -8.53 15.57 5.24
CA ALA A 306 -7.88 15.68 6.55
C ALA A 306 -6.60 14.83 6.67
N ALA A 307 -6.59 13.61 6.09
CA ALA A 307 -5.42 12.75 6.05
C ALA A 307 -4.34 13.28 5.09
N HIS A 308 -4.72 13.81 3.93
CA HIS A 308 -3.82 14.43 2.95
C HIS A 308 -3.14 15.68 3.54
N ALA A 309 -3.91 16.57 4.17
CA ALA A 309 -3.39 17.76 4.86
C ALA A 309 -2.42 17.42 6.01
N LEU A 310 -2.73 16.36 6.76
CA LEU A 310 -1.85 15.84 7.81
C LEU A 310 -0.54 15.29 7.24
N ASP A 311 -0.58 14.56 6.12
CA ASP A 311 0.62 14.00 5.52
C ASP A 311 1.59 15.10 5.06
N HIS A 312 1.11 16.17 4.42
CA HIS A 312 1.93 17.35 4.12
C HIS A 312 2.56 17.98 5.38
N LEU A 313 1.84 18.03 6.50
CA LEU A 313 2.39 18.53 7.77
C LEU A 313 3.48 17.60 8.34
N LEU A 314 3.39 16.29 8.10
CA LEU A 314 4.43 15.31 8.44
C LEU A 314 5.64 15.38 7.47
N GLN A 315 5.41 15.64 6.18
CA GLN A 315 6.45 15.88 5.19
C GLN A 315 7.26 17.13 5.56
N LEU A 316 6.60 18.28 5.79
CA LEU A 316 7.21 19.53 6.27
C LEU A 316 8.06 19.32 7.55
N LYS A 317 7.58 18.50 8.49
CA LYS A 317 8.36 18.14 9.69
C LYS A 317 9.70 17.49 9.30
N SER A 318 9.68 16.56 8.36
CA SER A 318 10.87 15.81 7.92
C SER A 318 11.89 16.67 7.16
N GLU A 319 11.41 17.64 6.37
CA GLU A 319 12.25 18.58 5.62
C GLU A 319 12.99 19.55 6.55
N PHE A 320 12.25 20.18 7.47
CA PHE A 320 12.84 21.09 8.46
C PHE A 320 13.73 20.38 9.49
N GLN A 321 13.63 19.05 9.64
CA GLN A 321 14.36 18.28 10.66
C GLN A 321 15.89 18.42 10.57
N LYS A 322 16.43 18.71 9.38
CA LYS A 322 17.88 18.90 9.17
C LYS A 322 18.31 20.37 9.11
N THR A 323 17.38 21.29 8.86
CA THR A 323 17.67 22.67 8.44
C THR A 323 17.22 23.73 9.43
N GLN A 324 16.04 23.55 10.05
CA GLN A 324 15.35 24.59 10.83
C GLN A 324 14.67 23.98 12.08
N PRO A 325 15.45 23.49 13.07
CA PRO A 325 14.92 22.73 14.21
C PRO A 325 13.94 23.51 15.11
N GLU A 326 13.99 24.84 15.11
CA GLU A 326 13.02 25.67 15.83
C GLU A 326 11.61 25.56 15.23
N LYS A 327 11.48 25.48 13.89
CA LYS A 327 10.20 25.22 13.21
C LYS A 327 9.65 23.83 13.54
N VAL A 328 10.52 22.83 13.62
CA VAL A 328 10.15 21.44 13.96
C VAL A 328 9.46 21.38 15.32
N LEU A 329 10.00 22.09 16.33
CA LEU A 329 9.40 22.17 17.67
C LEU A 329 8.00 22.82 17.68
N HIS A 330 7.69 23.68 16.71
CA HIS A 330 6.36 24.24 16.54
C HIS A 330 5.42 23.28 15.80
N ILE A 331 5.90 22.58 14.77
CA ILE A 331 5.14 21.53 14.07
C ILE A 331 4.80 20.37 15.03
N GLU A 332 5.74 19.96 15.89
CA GLU A 332 5.52 18.92 16.90
C GLU A 332 4.39 19.28 17.86
N LYS A 333 4.39 20.51 18.42
CA LYS A 333 3.29 20.98 19.29
C LYS A 333 1.93 21.01 18.57
N THR A 334 1.92 21.32 17.27
CA THR A 334 0.71 21.26 16.45
C THR A 334 0.23 19.81 16.27
N LEU A 335 1.14 18.88 15.95
CA LEU A 335 0.83 17.46 15.80
C LEU A 335 0.35 16.84 17.11
N ASP A 336 0.98 17.14 18.25
CA ASP A 336 0.56 16.69 19.59
C ASP A 336 -0.89 17.17 19.88
N SER A 337 -1.18 18.45 19.60
CA SER A 337 -2.54 19.03 19.71
C SER A 337 -3.55 18.31 18.80
N LEU A 338 -3.17 17.96 17.57
CA LEU A 338 -4.04 17.22 16.65
C LEU A 338 -4.29 15.79 17.15
N GLN A 339 -3.27 15.08 17.68
CA GLN A 339 -3.43 13.75 18.27
C GLN A 339 -4.41 13.72 19.46
N GLU A 340 -4.41 14.76 20.31
CA GLU A 340 -5.39 14.88 21.41
C GLU A 340 -6.82 15.16 20.91
N LYS A 341 -6.97 15.95 19.84
CA LYS A 341 -8.27 16.38 19.30
C LYS A 341 -8.95 15.38 18.37
N PHE A 342 -8.20 14.55 17.64
CA PHE A 342 -8.79 13.64 16.65
C PHE A 342 -9.70 12.55 17.23
N PRO A 343 -9.40 11.89 18.37
CA PRO A 343 -10.25 10.82 18.91
C PRO A 343 -11.73 11.20 19.15
N PRO A 344 -12.08 12.35 19.75
CA PRO A 344 -13.48 12.76 19.85
C PRO A 344 -14.11 13.15 18.50
N LEU A 345 -13.37 13.81 17.61
CA LEU A 345 -13.87 14.20 16.28
C LEU A 345 -14.18 12.98 15.40
N LEU A 346 -13.27 12.00 15.35
CA LEU A 346 -13.49 10.73 14.64
C LEU A 346 -14.64 9.92 15.23
N ARG A 347 -14.86 10.01 16.55
CA ARG A 347 -16.03 9.42 17.19
C ARG A 347 -17.32 10.09 16.73
N GLU A 348 -17.37 11.42 16.71
CA GLU A 348 -18.52 12.17 16.19
C GLU A 348 -18.84 11.83 14.71
N GLN A 349 -17.83 11.55 13.88
CA GLN A 349 -18.06 11.05 12.51
C GLN A 349 -18.57 9.61 12.48
N MET A 350 -18.06 8.72 13.34
CA MET A 350 -18.57 7.34 13.45
C MET A 350 -20.02 7.31 13.95
N ASP A 351 -20.36 8.13 14.95
CA ASP A 351 -21.70 8.24 15.54
C ASP A 351 -22.78 8.65 14.51
N GLN A 352 -22.40 9.37 13.44
CA GLN A 352 -23.31 9.76 12.34
C GLN A 352 -23.74 8.61 11.41
N LYS A 353 -23.04 7.47 11.43
CA LYS A 353 -23.36 6.26 10.61
C LYS A 353 -23.42 6.46 9.09
N LYS A 354 -22.74 7.49 8.58
CA LYS A 354 -22.51 7.71 7.14
C LYS A 354 -21.46 6.71 6.63
N PRO A 355 -21.40 6.39 5.32
CA PRO A 355 -20.22 5.73 4.76
C PRO A 355 -18.98 6.59 5.03
N LEU A 356 -17.93 5.97 5.57
CA LEU A 356 -16.63 6.60 5.83
C LEU A 356 -15.60 6.01 4.87
N ASP A 357 -14.63 6.82 4.46
CA ASP A 357 -13.41 6.31 3.85
C ASP A 357 -12.56 5.60 4.92
N MET A 358 -12.46 4.28 4.78
CA MET A 358 -11.73 3.45 5.74
C MET A 358 -10.22 3.53 5.56
N GLU A 359 -9.69 3.78 4.35
CA GLU A 359 -8.24 3.85 4.15
C GLU A 359 -7.69 5.11 4.85
N SER A 360 -8.30 6.26 4.59
CA SER A 360 -7.99 7.52 5.30
C SER A 360 -8.25 7.43 6.81
N LEU A 361 -9.31 6.74 7.26
CA LEU A 361 -9.55 6.53 8.69
C LEU A 361 -8.41 5.74 9.36
N PHE A 362 -7.87 4.72 8.70
CA PHE A 362 -6.76 3.93 9.25
C PHE A 362 -5.44 4.69 9.22
N LEU A 363 -5.18 5.57 8.24
CA LEU A 363 -4.06 6.52 8.28
C LEU A 363 -4.15 7.45 9.50
N LEU A 364 -5.34 7.97 9.79
CA LEU A 364 -5.59 8.79 10.98
C LEU A 364 -5.44 7.99 12.29
N PHE A 365 -5.80 6.70 12.32
CA PHE A 365 -5.52 5.80 13.45
C PHE A 365 -4.01 5.52 13.61
N GLU A 366 -3.22 5.46 12.55
CA GLU A 366 -1.76 5.36 12.64
C GLU A 366 -1.15 6.61 13.24
N PHE A 367 -1.61 7.80 12.84
CA PHE A 367 -1.16 9.07 13.41
C PHE A 367 -1.52 9.23 14.90
N ILE A 368 -2.74 8.87 15.32
CA ILE A 368 -3.17 8.87 16.74
C ILE A 368 -2.43 7.81 17.56
N GLY A 369 -1.92 6.76 16.91
CA GLY A 369 -1.23 5.67 17.57
C GLY A 369 -2.13 4.86 18.51
N PRO A 370 -1.58 4.23 19.57
CA PRO A 370 -2.25 3.17 20.34
C PRO A 370 -3.61 3.52 20.95
N SER A 371 -3.85 4.79 21.29
CA SER A 371 -5.13 5.25 21.84
C SER A 371 -6.32 4.96 20.91
N SER A 372 -6.08 4.96 19.59
CA SER A 372 -7.09 4.66 18.57
C SER A 372 -7.54 3.20 18.53
N LEU A 373 -6.86 2.26 19.21
CA LEU A 373 -7.36 0.89 19.36
C LEU A 373 -8.79 0.86 19.95
N ASN A 374 -9.10 1.79 20.87
CA ASN A 374 -10.45 1.93 21.41
C ASN A 374 -11.45 2.45 20.35
N LEU A 375 -11.01 3.28 19.41
CA LEU A 375 -11.80 3.73 18.26
C LEU A 375 -12.04 2.58 17.28
N LEU A 376 -11.05 1.71 17.02
CA LEU A 376 -11.21 0.50 16.22
C LEU A 376 -12.23 -0.47 16.81
N GLY A 377 -12.25 -0.63 18.14
CA GLY A 377 -13.30 -1.38 18.83
C GLY A 377 -14.70 -0.79 18.61
N TYR A 378 -14.81 0.54 18.61
CA TYR A 378 -16.08 1.25 18.37
C TYR A 378 -16.53 1.22 16.89
N LEU A 379 -15.58 1.36 15.96
CA LEU A 379 -15.78 1.23 14.51
C LEU A 379 -16.43 -0.11 14.17
N ALA A 380 -15.92 -1.19 14.75
CA ALA A 380 -16.42 -2.55 14.53
C ALA A 380 -17.81 -2.82 15.10
N ASP A 381 -18.18 -2.17 16.20
CA ASP A 381 -19.55 -2.23 16.75
C ASP A 381 -20.54 -1.38 15.91
N THR A 382 -20.03 -0.39 15.18
CA THR A 382 -20.84 0.60 14.44
C THR A 382 -21.03 0.23 12.97
N TYR A 383 -20.03 -0.39 12.33
CA TYR A 383 -20.00 -0.77 10.92
C TYR A 383 -19.70 -2.27 10.72
N PRO A 384 -20.52 -3.19 11.28
CA PRO A 384 -20.23 -4.63 11.28
C PRO A 384 -20.22 -5.27 9.88
N ASP A 385 -20.94 -4.69 8.92
CA ASP A 385 -21.10 -5.21 7.55
C ASP A 385 -20.00 -4.73 6.58
N GLN A 386 -19.19 -3.73 6.96
CA GLN A 386 -18.09 -3.26 6.11
C GLN A 386 -16.84 -4.14 6.28
N ASN A 387 -16.06 -4.33 5.21
CA ASN A 387 -14.85 -5.16 5.27
C ASN A 387 -13.64 -4.44 5.89
N ILE A 388 -13.82 -3.86 7.08
CA ILE A 388 -12.74 -3.25 7.87
C ILE A 388 -11.73 -4.29 8.40
N HIS A 389 -11.98 -5.59 8.20
CA HIS A 389 -11.19 -6.66 8.81
C HIS A 389 -9.72 -6.61 8.42
N ASP A 390 -9.41 -6.43 7.14
CA ASP A 390 -8.05 -6.62 6.65
C ASP A 390 -7.16 -5.41 6.99
N LEU A 391 -7.76 -4.20 7.03
CA LEU A 391 -7.16 -2.99 7.61
C LEU A 391 -7.01 -3.10 9.14
N ALA A 392 -8.01 -3.62 9.84
CA ALA A 392 -7.90 -3.89 11.28
C ALA A 392 -6.80 -4.93 11.59
N HIS A 393 -6.61 -5.90 10.70
CA HIS A 393 -5.60 -6.94 10.82
C HIS A 393 -4.19 -6.40 10.67
N SER A 394 -3.92 -5.63 9.60
CA SER A 394 -2.61 -4.98 9.40
C SER A 394 -2.30 -3.98 10.52
N TYR A 395 -3.27 -3.18 10.94
CA TYR A 395 -3.12 -2.21 12.02
C TYR A 395 -2.81 -2.87 13.38
N ILE A 396 -3.57 -3.90 13.77
CA ILE A 396 -3.33 -4.63 15.03
C ILE A 396 -2.01 -5.40 14.97
N GLN A 397 -1.57 -5.90 13.81
CA GLN A 397 -0.22 -6.47 13.68
C GLN A 397 0.88 -5.41 13.86
N LYS A 398 0.72 -4.23 13.27
CA LYS A 398 1.71 -3.14 13.28
C LYS A 398 1.96 -2.57 14.68
N ILE A 399 0.91 -2.31 15.48
CA ILE A 399 1.05 -1.69 16.80
C ILE A 399 0.66 -2.57 17.99
N GLY A 400 -0.11 -3.63 17.78
CA GLY A 400 -0.79 -4.35 18.85
C GLY A 400 0.14 -5.18 19.76
N ALA A 401 1.28 -5.64 19.24
CA ALA A 401 2.25 -6.43 20.01
C ALA A 401 2.84 -5.66 21.22
N GLN A 402 2.93 -4.34 21.14
CA GLN A 402 3.39 -3.46 22.23
C GLN A 402 2.23 -3.01 23.16
N ASN A 403 0.98 -3.23 22.74
CA ASN A 403 -0.23 -2.62 23.30
C ASN A 403 -1.28 -3.66 23.73
N ILE A 404 -0.82 -4.84 24.18
CA ILE A 404 -1.66 -6.00 24.54
C ILE A 404 -2.75 -5.64 25.56
N SER A 405 -2.47 -4.74 26.50
CA SER A 405 -3.44 -4.25 27.49
C SER A 405 -4.65 -3.57 26.83
N LEU A 406 -4.42 -2.75 25.80
CA LEU A 406 -5.47 -2.10 25.01
C LEU A 406 -6.16 -3.08 24.05
N LEU A 407 -5.43 -4.03 23.45
CA LEU A 407 -6.10 -5.11 22.70
C LEU A 407 -7.07 -5.90 23.58
N LEU A 408 -6.75 -6.10 24.86
CA LEU A 408 -7.60 -6.82 25.82
C LEU A 408 -8.81 -6.00 26.32
N THR A 409 -8.89 -4.68 26.10
CA THR A 409 -10.14 -3.92 26.33
C THR A 409 -11.12 -4.08 25.16
N ILE A 410 -10.62 -4.15 23.93
CA ILE A 410 -11.44 -4.29 22.72
C ILE A 410 -11.78 -5.74 22.32
N ALA A 411 -11.10 -6.74 22.89
CA ALA A 411 -11.40 -8.15 22.64
C ALA A 411 -12.76 -8.58 23.26
N ASP A 412 -13.74 -8.85 22.39
CA ASP A 412 -15.13 -9.22 22.73
C ASP A 412 -15.64 -10.42 21.89
N ASP A 413 -16.59 -11.20 22.43
CA ASP A 413 -17.16 -12.39 21.79
C ASP A 413 -17.98 -12.06 20.50
N ARG A 414 -18.51 -10.84 20.40
CA ARG A 414 -19.28 -10.34 19.24
C ARG A 414 -18.37 -9.91 18.09
N ARG A 415 -17.24 -9.28 18.41
CA ARG A 415 -16.24 -8.78 17.43
C ARG A 415 -15.31 -9.90 16.93
N GLU A 416 -15.87 -11.05 16.54
CA GLU A 416 -15.15 -12.31 16.35
C GLU A 416 -13.85 -12.15 15.53
N LYS A 417 -13.93 -11.57 14.32
CA LYS A 417 -12.77 -11.43 13.42
C LYS A 417 -11.61 -10.62 14.06
N ILE A 418 -11.94 -9.54 14.77
CA ILE A 418 -10.96 -8.69 15.45
C ILE A 418 -10.39 -9.41 16.68
N THR A 419 -11.24 -10.10 17.46
CA THR A 419 -10.79 -10.89 18.61
C THR A 419 -9.90 -12.06 18.19
N LEU A 420 -10.16 -12.72 17.05
CA LEU A 420 -9.25 -13.71 16.44
C LEU A 420 -7.88 -13.10 16.13
N THR A 421 -7.85 -11.93 15.47
CA THR A 421 -6.61 -11.19 15.18
C THR A 421 -5.85 -10.88 16.46
N ILE A 422 -6.51 -10.31 17.48
CA ILE A 422 -5.91 -10.00 18.78
C ILE A 422 -5.28 -11.23 19.43
N MET A 423 -5.99 -12.36 19.41
CA MET A 423 -5.48 -13.62 19.95
C MET A 423 -4.26 -14.13 19.18
N GLN A 424 -4.24 -13.99 17.85
CA GLN A 424 -3.09 -14.35 17.03
C GLN A 424 -1.88 -13.46 17.32
N THR A 425 -2.06 -12.13 17.42
CA THR A 425 -1.00 -11.19 17.81
C THR A 425 -0.43 -11.53 19.19
N ILE A 426 -1.28 -11.79 20.19
CA ILE A 426 -0.86 -12.20 21.54
C ILE A 426 -0.05 -13.52 21.50
N ALA A 427 -0.47 -14.50 20.69
CA ALA A 427 0.23 -15.77 20.54
C ALA A 427 1.61 -15.65 19.84
N GLN A 428 1.79 -14.61 19.00
CA GLN A 428 3.04 -14.31 18.31
C GLN A 428 4.03 -13.50 19.16
N THR A 429 3.56 -12.71 20.14
CA THR A 429 4.46 -12.01 21.07
C THR A 429 5.22 -12.98 21.98
N ASP A 430 6.41 -12.62 22.44
CA ASP A 430 7.16 -13.38 23.47
C ASP A 430 6.90 -12.91 24.91
N ASP A 431 5.76 -12.25 25.16
CA ASP A 431 5.33 -11.87 26.51
C ASP A 431 5.17 -13.11 27.41
N ALA A 432 5.81 -13.10 28.59
CA ALA A 432 5.72 -14.16 29.59
C ALA A 432 4.28 -14.42 30.08
N HIS A 433 3.39 -13.44 29.94
CA HIS A 433 1.98 -13.49 30.30
C HIS A 433 1.06 -13.91 29.14
N ARG A 434 1.57 -14.14 27.91
CA ARG A 434 0.76 -14.50 26.72
C ARG A 434 -0.21 -15.67 26.95
N LEU A 435 0.21 -16.66 27.74
CA LEU A 435 -0.63 -17.80 28.14
C LEU A 435 -1.80 -17.39 29.05
N THR A 436 -1.57 -16.46 29.98
CA THR A 436 -2.61 -15.92 30.87
C THR A 436 -3.64 -15.12 30.08
N TYR A 437 -3.17 -14.32 29.11
CA TYR A 437 -4.05 -13.56 28.22
C TYR A 437 -4.88 -14.48 27.31
N LEU A 438 -4.27 -15.47 26.66
CA LEU A 438 -5.00 -16.45 25.86
C LEU A 438 -5.97 -17.30 26.70
N ALA A 439 -5.64 -17.59 27.96
CA ALA A 439 -6.50 -18.36 28.86
C ALA A 439 -7.83 -17.66 29.21
N ARG A 440 -7.96 -16.34 29.01
CA ARG A 440 -9.25 -15.62 29.09
C ARG A 440 -10.27 -16.19 28.09
N PHE A 441 -9.83 -16.43 26.86
CA PHE A 441 -10.68 -16.83 25.74
C PHE A 441 -11.12 -18.31 25.79
N LEU A 442 -10.51 -19.12 26.66
CA LEU A 442 -11.00 -20.47 27.00
C LEU A 442 -12.40 -20.50 27.64
N ARG A 443 -12.90 -19.33 28.08
CA ARG A 443 -14.25 -19.12 28.64
C ARG A 443 -15.16 -18.28 27.73
N SER A 444 -14.78 -18.04 26.48
CA SER A 444 -15.62 -17.36 25.50
C SER A 444 -16.92 -18.13 25.27
N HIS A 445 -18.03 -17.40 25.10
CA HIS A 445 -19.31 -17.98 24.68
C HIS A 445 -19.33 -18.26 23.17
N ASN A 446 -18.42 -17.63 22.41
CA ASN A 446 -18.22 -17.89 21.01
C ASN A 446 -17.36 -19.18 20.84
N PRO A 447 -17.92 -20.28 20.30
CA PRO A 447 -17.22 -21.55 20.19
C PRO A 447 -16.12 -21.54 19.12
N HIS A 448 -16.02 -20.52 18.27
CA HIS A 448 -14.90 -20.36 17.35
C HIS A 448 -13.69 -19.73 18.08
N LEU A 449 -13.90 -18.63 18.80
CA LEU A 449 -12.87 -18.03 19.68
C LEU A 449 -12.36 -19.03 20.71
N GLN A 450 -13.25 -19.79 21.37
CA GLN A 450 -12.84 -20.80 22.33
C GLN A 450 -11.95 -21.88 21.70
N LYS A 451 -12.26 -22.35 20.48
CA LYS A 451 -11.42 -23.30 19.71
C LYS A 451 -10.08 -22.69 19.31
N GLU A 452 -10.05 -21.43 18.87
CA GLU A 452 -8.81 -20.78 18.48
C GLU A 452 -7.89 -20.57 19.69
N ALA A 453 -8.44 -20.22 20.85
CA ALA A 453 -7.69 -20.15 22.10
C ALA A 453 -7.04 -21.50 22.46
N ILE A 454 -7.76 -22.62 22.27
CA ILE A 454 -7.24 -23.97 22.45
C ILE A 454 -6.10 -24.27 21.46
N LYS A 455 -6.24 -23.88 20.19
CA LYS A 455 -5.17 -24.06 19.17
C LYS A 455 -3.92 -23.25 19.54
N LEU A 456 -4.06 -21.96 19.82
CA LEU A 456 -2.96 -21.03 20.09
C LEU A 456 -2.23 -21.38 21.40
N ILE A 457 -2.95 -21.77 22.46
CA ILE A 457 -2.32 -22.28 23.69
C ILE A 457 -1.54 -23.58 23.42
N SER A 458 -1.92 -24.38 22.41
CA SER A 458 -1.24 -25.63 22.06
C SER A 458 0.01 -25.49 21.19
N THR A 459 0.30 -24.31 20.63
CA THR A 459 1.57 -24.03 19.93
C THR A 459 2.65 -23.56 20.91
N ILE A 460 2.24 -22.95 22.04
CA ILE A 460 3.14 -22.46 23.08
C ILE A 460 3.65 -23.62 23.95
N LYS A 461 4.96 -23.85 23.94
CA LYS A 461 5.64 -25.01 24.56
C LYS A 461 5.86 -24.87 26.08
N ASP A 462 4.88 -24.38 26.85
CA ASP A 462 4.94 -24.30 28.32
C ASP A 462 4.19 -25.50 28.97
N PRO A 463 4.79 -26.24 29.94
CA PRO A 463 4.10 -27.26 30.73
C PRO A 463 2.79 -26.84 31.42
N LYS A 464 2.55 -25.54 31.62
CA LYS A 464 1.30 -24.94 32.11
C LYS A 464 0.17 -24.99 31.08
N ALA A 465 0.47 -24.90 29.78
CA ALA A 465 -0.53 -24.88 28.72
C ALA A 465 -1.42 -26.13 28.77
N ALA A 466 -0.82 -27.30 28.98
CA ALA A 466 -1.55 -28.56 29.11
C ALA A 466 -2.47 -28.59 30.36
N LYS A 467 -2.03 -27.99 31.48
CA LYS A 467 -2.83 -27.88 32.72
C LYS A 467 -4.03 -26.94 32.55
N LEU A 468 -3.85 -25.82 31.84
CA LEU A 468 -4.94 -24.88 31.53
C LEU A 468 -6.03 -25.51 30.67
N LEU A 469 -5.65 -26.42 29.76
CA LEU A 469 -6.57 -27.11 28.85
C LEU A 469 -7.28 -28.33 29.47
N LEU A 470 -6.69 -29.00 30.46
CA LEU A 470 -7.21 -30.25 31.03
C LEU A 470 -8.67 -30.18 31.55
N PRO A 471 -9.15 -29.10 32.20
CA PRO A 471 -10.56 -28.99 32.61
C PRO A 471 -11.54 -29.12 31.44
N LEU A 472 -11.19 -28.56 30.27
CA LEU A 472 -12.03 -28.53 29.07
C LEU A 472 -12.17 -29.91 28.40
N LEU A 473 -11.43 -30.93 28.84
CA LEU A 473 -11.75 -32.32 28.51
C LEU A 473 -13.12 -32.76 29.06
N ASN A 474 -13.74 -31.98 29.94
CA ASN A 474 -15.09 -32.21 30.47
C ASN A 474 -16.12 -31.18 29.94
N ASP A 475 -15.76 -30.34 28.95
CA ASP A 475 -16.68 -29.35 28.36
C ASP A 475 -17.96 -30.02 27.81
N PRO A 476 -19.16 -29.43 27.95
CA PRO A 476 -20.40 -30.01 27.42
C PRO A 476 -20.36 -30.23 25.90
N GLN A 477 -19.73 -29.34 25.12
CA GLN A 477 -19.66 -29.42 23.68
C GLN A 477 -18.62 -30.46 23.22
N ALA A 478 -19.06 -31.43 22.40
CA ALA A 478 -18.18 -32.48 21.89
C ALA A 478 -17.03 -31.92 21.03
N GLU A 479 -17.26 -30.86 20.26
CA GLU A 479 -16.22 -30.26 19.41
C GLU A 479 -15.11 -29.58 20.22
N ILE A 480 -15.43 -29.00 21.38
CA ILE A 480 -14.45 -28.42 22.30
C ILE A 480 -13.59 -29.54 22.90
N ARG A 481 -14.21 -30.59 23.45
CA ARG A 481 -13.46 -31.75 23.99
C ARG A 481 -12.54 -32.41 22.96
N LYS A 482 -12.96 -32.50 21.69
CA LYS A 482 -12.11 -33.01 20.59
C LYS A 482 -10.86 -32.15 20.38
N GLU A 483 -11.01 -30.83 20.30
CA GLU A 483 -9.89 -29.94 20.02
C GLU A 483 -8.94 -29.84 21.23
N VAL A 484 -9.48 -29.86 22.45
CA VAL A 484 -8.70 -29.98 23.70
C VAL A 484 -7.88 -31.27 23.72
N ALA A 485 -8.47 -32.41 23.34
CA ALA A 485 -7.75 -33.68 23.29
C ALA A 485 -6.62 -33.67 22.26
N ARG A 486 -6.83 -33.05 21.08
CA ARG A 486 -5.78 -32.82 20.06
C ARG A 486 -4.68 -31.90 20.59
N ALA A 487 -5.04 -30.78 21.22
CA ALA A 487 -4.11 -29.80 21.78
C ALA A 487 -3.21 -30.39 22.87
N ILE A 488 -3.79 -31.16 23.79
CA ILE A 488 -3.04 -31.88 24.84
C ILE A 488 -2.10 -32.93 24.21
N CYS A 489 -2.54 -33.65 23.18
CA CYS A 489 -1.69 -34.59 22.45
C CYS A 489 -0.53 -33.90 21.71
N ARG A 490 -0.77 -32.71 21.13
CA ARG A 490 0.25 -31.87 20.46
C ARG A 490 1.28 -31.32 21.46
N LEU A 491 0.83 -30.88 22.63
CA LEU A 491 1.68 -30.38 23.72
C LEU A 491 2.53 -31.49 24.37
N ASN A 492 2.02 -32.72 24.42
CA ASN A 492 2.69 -33.94 24.94
C ASN A 492 3.41 -33.76 26.30
N GLN A 493 2.81 -32.97 27.20
CA GLN A 493 3.42 -32.65 28.50
C GLN A 493 3.15 -33.77 29.52
N PRO A 494 4.18 -34.33 30.19
CA PRO A 494 3.98 -35.31 31.28
C PRO A 494 3.23 -34.73 32.50
N SER A 495 3.18 -33.40 32.62
CA SER A 495 2.61 -32.67 33.77
C SER A 495 1.12 -32.90 34.03
N VAL A 496 0.42 -33.60 33.12
CA VAL A 496 -1.02 -33.95 33.16
C VAL A 496 -1.27 -35.46 32.94
N ALA A 497 -0.23 -36.29 32.96
CA ALA A 497 -0.29 -37.70 32.56
C ALA A 497 -1.25 -38.55 33.41
N GLU A 498 -1.12 -38.51 34.74
CA GLU A 498 -1.97 -39.27 35.68
C GLU A 498 -3.45 -38.84 35.61
N GLU A 499 -3.71 -37.55 35.35
CA GLU A 499 -5.07 -37.00 35.24
C GLU A 499 -5.77 -37.51 33.96
N ILE A 500 -5.04 -37.55 32.84
CA ILE A 500 -5.54 -38.11 31.57
C ILE A 500 -5.68 -39.63 31.66
N LEU A 501 -4.72 -40.30 32.30
CA LEU A 501 -4.77 -41.73 32.59
C LEU A 501 -5.98 -42.07 33.48
N GLY A 502 -6.35 -41.20 34.42
CA GLY A 502 -7.61 -41.25 35.17
C GLY A 502 -8.84 -41.09 34.26
N LYS A 503 -8.88 -40.04 33.44
CA LYS A 503 -9.99 -39.78 32.49
C LYS A 503 -10.21 -40.93 31.49
N VAL A 504 -9.17 -41.66 31.09
CA VAL A 504 -9.27 -42.81 30.16
C VAL A 504 -9.68 -44.12 30.87
N LYS A 505 -9.48 -44.23 32.19
CA LYS A 505 -10.00 -45.33 33.02
C LYS A 505 -11.49 -45.18 33.36
N ASP A 506 -12.02 -43.97 33.33
CA ASP A 506 -13.40 -43.68 33.70
C ASP A 506 -14.43 -44.25 32.70
N LYS A 507 -15.65 -44.57 33.17
CA LYS A 507 -16.72 -45.11 32.33
C LYS A 507 -17.17 -44.12 31.24
N SER A 508 -17.16 -42.81 31.52
CA SER A 508 -17.54 -41.77 30.55
C SER A 508 -16.63 -41.75 29.31
N PHE A 509 -15.40 -42.26 29.40
CA PHE A 509 -14.52 -42.42 28.24
C PHE A 509 -15.13 -43.30 27.14
N PHE A 510 -16.00 -44.25 27.49
CA PHE A 510 -16.64 -45.14 26.53
C PHE A 510 -17.68 -44.44 25.65
N GLU A 511 -18.25 -43.32 26.11
CA GLU A 511 -19.23 -42.52 25.37
C GLU A 511 -18.59 -41.36 24.56
N ARG A 512 -17.30 -41.09 24.76
CA ARG A 512 -16.57 -40.06 23.99
C ARG A 512 -16.50 -40.37 22.49
N THR A 513 -16.29 -39.34 21.69
CA THR A 513 -16.14 -39.48 20.23
C THR A 513 -14.87 -40.27 19.85
N PRO A 514 -14.82 -40.94 18.67
CA PRO A 514 -13.63 -41.66 18.22
C PRO A 514 -12.38 -40.78 18.15
N THR A 515 -12.55 -39.50 17.82
CA THR A 515 -11.49 -38.48 17.77
C THR A 515 -10.92 -38.14 19.14
N GLU A 516 -11.76 -37.94 20.17
CA GLU A 516 -11.30 -37.79 21.57
C GLU A 516 -10.51 -39.04 22.02
N LYS A 517 -11.06 -40.23 21.75
CA LYS A 517 -10.44 -41.51 22.13
C LYS A 517 -9.07 -41.69 21.49
N LYS A 518 -8.96 -41.47 20.18
CA LYS A 518 -7.68 -41.57 19.44
C LYS A 518 -6.65 -40.58 19.98
N ALA A 519 -7.03 -39.31 20.18
CA ALA A 519 -6.09 -38.29 20.65
C ALA A 519 -5.57 -38.56 22.07
N LEU A 520 -6.43 -38.98 23.01
CA LEU A 520 -6.00 -39.30 24.38
C LEU A 520 -5.20 -40.61 24.46
N LEU A 521 -5.47 -41.60 23.60
CA LEU A 521 -4.64 -42.81 23.50
C LEU A 521 -3.29 -42.54 22.83
N SER A 522 -3.24 -41.66 21.82
CA SER A 522 -2.00 -41.22 21.16
C SER A 522 -1.10 -40.45 22.14
N TYR A 523 -1.67 -39.57 22.96
CA TYR A 523 -0.96 -38.91 24.06
C TYR A 523 -0.35 -39.92 25.04
N LEU A 524 -1.13 -40.88 25.55
CA LEU A 524 -0.64 -41.92 26.46
C LEU A 524 0.41 -42.85 25.82
N PHE A 525 0.44 -42.96 24.49
CA PHE A 525 1.44 -43.70 23.73
C PHE A 525 2.73 -42.89 23.48
N HIS A 526 2.62 -41.57 23.38
CA HIS A 526 3.74 -40.66 23.17
C HIS A 526 4.55 -40.36 24.44
N LEU A 527 3.94 -40.49 25.62
CA LEU A 527 4.62 -40.34 26.91
C LEU A 527 5.67 -41.45 27.14
N PRO A 528 6.83 -41.13 27.75
CA PRO A 528 7.83 -42.11 28.15
C PRO A 528 7.48 -42.87 29.45
N GLU A 529 6.27 -42.72 30.01
CA GLU A 529 5.90 -43.30 31.30
C GLU A 529 5.55 -44.78 31.23
N ASP A 530 6.24 -45.61 32.03
CA ASP A 530 5.94 -47.04 32.17
C ASP A 530 4.49 -47.30 32.61
N LYS A 531 3.91 -46.42 33.45
CA LYS A 531 2.50 -46.50 33.86
C LYS A 531 1.54 -46.42 32.68
N ALA A 532 1.76 -45.47 31.77
CA ALA A 532 0.96 -45.32 30.56
C ALA A 532 1.19 -46.51 29.61
N SER A 533 2.45 -46.93 29.42
CA SER A 533 2.83 -48.08 28.60
C SER A 533 2.16 -49.39 29.08
N GLU A 534 2.23 -49.71 30.38
CA GLU A 534 1.57 -50.90 30.94
C GLU A 534 0.05 -50.81 30.92
N PHE A 535 -0.53 -49.63 31.08
CA PHE A 535 -1.97 -49.43 30.92
C PHE A 535 -2.43 -49.71 29.47
N LEU A 536 -1.71 -49.19 28.46
CA LEU A 536 -2.00 -49.49 27.05
C LEU A 536 -1.77 -50.97 26.71
N LYS A 537 -0.71 -51.60 27.23
CA LYS A 537 -0.52 -53.06 27.13
C LYS A 537 -1.69 -53.82 27.75
N SER A 538 -2.30 -53.31 28.82
CA SER A 538 -3.43 -53.96 29.49
C SER A 538 -4.67 -54.09 28.60
N PHE A 539 -4.92 -53.13 27.70
CA PHE A 539 -6.02 -53.20 26.72
C PHE A 539 -5.87 -54.38 25.75
N LEU A 540 -4.63 -54.80 25.47
CA LEU A 540 -4.33 -55.94 24.60
C LEU A 540 -4.22 -57.26 25.37
N LYS A 541 -3.87 -57.22 26.67
CA LYS A 541 -3.55 -58.40 27.51
C LYS A 541 -4.65 -58.85 28.46
N LYS A 542 -5.34 -57.95 29.18
CA LYS A 542 -6.13 -58.28 30.39
C LYS A 542 -7.66 -58.29 30.12
N PRO A 543 -8.42 -59.28 30.65
CA PRO A 543 -9.87 -59.26 30.65
C PRO A 543 -10.39 -58.55 31.92
N TRP A 544 -10.96 -57.35 31.78
CA TRP A 544 -11.15 -56.45 32.93
C TRP A 544 -12.63 -55.95 33.07
N TRP A 545 -13.34 -56.45 34.12
CA TRP A 545 -14.64 -56.09 34.77
C TRP A 545 -15.88 -55.65 33.94
N TRP A 546 -15.89 -55.73 32.60
CA TRP A 546 -17.12 -55.75 31.79
C TRP A 546 -17.17 -56.94 30.81
N SER A 547 -18.34 -57.19 30.21
CA SER A 547 -18.71 -58.42 29.49
C SER A 547 -17.78 -58.80 28.31
N PRO A 548 -17.84 -60.05 27.81
CA PRO A 548 -17.02 -60.50 26.68
C PRO A 548 -17.11 -59.63 25.42
N ALA A 549 -18.24 -58.98 25.16
CA ALA A 549 -18.43 -58.08 24.02
C ALA A 549 -17.66 -56.76 24.16
N SER A 550 -17.65 -56.17 25.37
CA SER A 550 -16.90 -54.94 25.66
C SER A 550 -15.39 -55.07 25.50
N ARG A 551 -14.84 -56.30 25.57
CA ARG A 551 -13.39 -56.57 25.48
C ARG A 551 -12.74 -56.16 24.15
N LEU A 552 -13.51 -56.03 23.08
CA LEU A 552 -12.96 -55.69 21.76
C LEU A 552 -12.80 -54.18 21.52
N LYS A 553 -13.71 -53.34 22.05
CA LYS A 553 -13.75 -51.92 21.68
C LYS A 553 -12.47 -51.15 22.07
N PRO A 554 -11.95 -51.19 23.31
CA PRO A 554 -10.73 -50.45 23.68
C PRO A 554 -9.48 -50.95 22.97
N ALA A 555 -9.35 -52.27 22.77
CA ALA A 555 -8.26 -52.86 22.02
C ALA A 555 -8.26 -52.42 20.54
N LEU A 556 -9.43 -52.35 19.90
CA LEU A 556 -9.57 -51.84 18.54
C LEU A 556 -9.31 -50.34 18.45
N TRP A 557 -9.76 -49.52 19.43
CA TRP A 557 -9.43 -48.09 19.46
C TRP A 557 -7.92 -47.83 19.59
N LEU A 558 -7.23 -48.61 20.42
CA LEU A 558 -5.77 -48.54 20.53
C LEU A 558 -5.08 -49.00 19.23
N ILE A 559 -5.52 -50.10 18.62
CA ILE A 559 -4.97 -50.57 17.35
C ILE A 559 -5.20 -49.54 16.23
N GLU A 560 -6.37 -48.91 16.16
CA GLU A 560 -6.65 -47.85 15.18
C GLU A 560 -5.79 -46.61 15.41
N THR A 561 -5.52 -46.27 16.67
CA THR A 561 -4.57 -45.21 17.02
C THR A 561 -3.18 -45.57 16.50
N LEU A 562 -2.67 -46.76 16.82
CA LEU A 562 -1.34 -47.26 16.44
C LEU A 562 -1.11 -47.46 14.93
N LYS A 563 -2.15 -47.43 14.08
CA LYS A 563 -2.00 -47.47 12.61
C LYS A 563 -1.41 -46.20 12.01
N ASP A 564 -1.63 -45.08 12.71
CA ASP A 564 -1.36 -43.72 12.24
C ASP A 564 -0.20 -43.08 13.04
N GLU A 565 0.56 -43.92 13.74
CA GLU A 565 1.66 -43.57 14.64
C GLU A 565 3.02 -43.86 14.00
N LYS A 566 4.10 -43.27 14.54
CA LYS A 566 5.46 -43.48 14.03
C LYS A 566 5.88 -44.96 14.11
N THR A 567 6.05 -45.57 12.94
CA THR A 567 6.28 -47.01 12.69
C THR A 567 7.20 -47.70 13.70
N GLU A 568 8.36 -47.11 13.99
CA GLU A 568 9.37 -47.67 14.88
C GLU A 568 8.91 -47.77 16.35
N LYS A 569 8.33 -46.69 16.91
CA LYS A 569 7.77 -46.71 18.27
C LYS A 569 6.69 -47.78 18.41
N VAL A 570 5.89 -47.97 17.36
CA VAL A 570 4.84 -48.99 17.34
C VAL A 570 5.45 -50.39 17.34
N LYS A 571 6.46 -50.68 16.52
CA LYS A 571 7.21 -51.97 16.56
C LYS A 571 7.71 -52.27 17.97
N ILE A 572 8.46 -51.35 18.57
CA ILE A 572 9.02 -51.48 19.94
C ILE A 572 7.91 -51.73 20.99
N PHE A 573 6.78 -51.03 20.90
CA PHE A 573 5.65 -51.25 21.81
C PHE A 573 5.02 -52.64 21.61
N LEU A 574 4.81 -53.09 20.38
CA LEU A 574 4.20 -54.38 20.06
C LEU A 574 5.06 -55.58 20.47
N ASP A 575 6.38 -55.44 20.46
CA ASP A 575 7.29 -56.48 20.98
C ASP A 575 7.28 -56.51 22.51
N LYS A 576 7.20 -55.35 23.18
CA LYS A 576 6.90 -55.25 24.63
C LYS A 576 5.48 -55.75 25.00
N VAL A 577 4.55 -55.86 24.04
CA VAL A 577 3.26 -56.54 24.24
C VAL A 577 3.43 -58.06 24.20
N GLY A 578 4.03 -58.62 23.16
CA GLY A 578 4.16 -60.07 23.00
C GLY A 578 2.80 -60.78 22.81
N PHE A 579 2.61 -61.95 23.42
CA PHE A 579 1.47 -62.83 23.09
C PHE A 579 0.10 -62.33 23.59
N VAL A 580 -0.85 -62.18 22.66
CA VAL A 580 -2.25 -61.83 22.92
C VAL A 580 -3.17 -63.04 22.78
N ARG A 581 -3.96 -63.33 23.83
CA ARG A 581 -4.87 -64.50 23.89
C ARG A 581 -6.06 -64.42 22.91
N ASN A 582 -6.60 -63.23 22.63
CA ASN A 582 -7.80 -63.06 21.80
C ASN A 582 -7.47 -63.14 20.29
N LYS A 583 -8.09 -64.08 19.57
CA LYS A 583 -7.86 -64.32 18.12
C LYS A 583 -8.15 -63.08 17.25
N ARG A 584 -9.21 -62.31 17.51
CA ARG A 584 -9.54 -61.11 16.71
C ARG A 584 -8.50 -60.01 16.89
N ILE A 585 -8.12 -59.74 18.14
CA ILE A 585 -7.07 -58.75 18.46
C ILE A 585 -5.73 -59.20 17.85
N ARG A 586 -5.38 -60.50 17.93
CA ARG A 586 -4.15 -61.05 17.34
C ARG A 586 -4.10 -60.87 15.82
N HIS A 587 -5.18 -61.15 15.08
CA HIS A 587 -5.20 -60.91 13.63
C HIS A 587 -5.07 -59.42 13.28
N ALA A 588 -5.72 -58.53 14.03
CA ALA A 588 -5.60 -57.09 13.81
C ALA A 588 -4.16 -56.59 14.07
N LEU A 589 -3.51 -57.08 15.13
CA LEU A 589 -2.09 -56.81 15.41
C LEU A 589 -1.15 -57.42 14.37
N GLN A 590 -1.47 -58.59 13.81
CA GLN A 590 -0.68 -59.23 12.77
C GLN A 590 -0.76 -58.45 11.44
N GLY A 591 -1.95 -58.04 11.01
CA GLY A 591 -2.13 -57.17 9.84
C GLY A 591 -1.43 -55.82 10.02
N LEU A 592 -1.43 -55.28 11.25
CA LEU A 592 -0.69 -54.06 11.57
C LEU A 592 0.83 -54.28 11.50
N ARG A 593 1.38 -55.39 12.05
CA ARG A 593 2.81 -55.75 11.89
C ARG A 593 3.22 -55.87 10.42
N ILE A 594 2.46 -56.59 9.61
CA ILE A 594 2.70 -56.73 8.16
C ILE A 594 2.72 -55.36 7.47
N LYS A 595 1.80 -54.44 7.82
CA LYS A 595 1.83 -53.05 7.30
C LYS A 595 3.13 -52.34 7.71
N LEU A 596 3.51 -52.38 8.99
CA LEU A 596 4.74 -51.77 9.52
C LEU A 596 6.03 -52.36 8.93
N GLU A 597 6.01 -53.62 8.50
CA GLU A 597 7.10 -54.29 7.80
C GLU A 597 7.18 -53.81 6.34
N SER A 598 6.05 -53.82 5.62
CA SER A 598 5.96 -53.38 4.22
C SER A 598 6.30 -51.90 3.99
N SER A 599 6.01 -51.01 4.95
CA SER A 599 6.42 -49.60 4.87
C SER A 599 7.94 -49.44 4.97
N SER A 600 8.60 -50.18 5.86
CA SER A 600 10.07 -50.12 6.02
C SER A 600 10.87 -50.70 4.84
N SER A 601 10.21 -51.40 3.90
CA SER A 601 10.85 -51.86 2.65
C SER A 601 10.72 -50.87 1.48
N LEU A 602 9.98 -49.78 1.63
CA LEU A 602 9.80 -48.76 0.56
C LEU A 602 10.80 -47.60 0.66
N ASP A 603 11.24 -47.25 1.87
CA ASP A 603 12.19 -46.14 2.12
C ASP A 603 13.63 -46.40 1.63
N TYR A 604 13.89 -47.51 0.92
CA TYR A 604 15.22 -47.94 0.48
C TYR A 604 15.50 -47.79 -1.03
N HIS A 605 14.58 -47.21 -1.82
CA HIS A 605 14.75 -47.00 -3.26
C HIS A 605 14.40 -45.57 -3.71
N SER A 606 15.30 -44.62 -3.41
CA SER A 606 15.52 -43.45 -4.28
C SER A 606 16.53 -43.82 -5.38
N PRO A 607 16.30 -43.48 -6.66
CA PRO A 607 17.19 -43.84 -7.76
C PRO A 607 18.43 -42.95 -7.79
N GLY A 608 19.59 -43.51 -7.41
CA GLY A 608 20.88 -42.81 -7.41
C GLY A 608 22.06 -43.72 -7.75
N GLU A 609 22.68 -43.46 -8.90
CA GLU A 609 24.05 -43.80 -9.31
C GLU A 609 24.71 -45.09 -8.80
N SER A 610 24.75 -46.11 -9.66
CA SER A 610 25.87 -47.07 -9.76
C SER A 610 25.93 -47.72 -11.15
N GLN A 611 26.40 -46.99 -12.17
CA GLN A 611 26.92 -47.65 -13.38
C GLN A 611 28.35 -48.15 -13.13
N LYS A 612 28.68 -49.34 -13.68
CA LYS A 612 29.95 -50.11 -13.66
C LYS A 612 29.94 -51.17 -12.53
N GLU A 613 29.79 -52.48 -12.80
CA GLU A 613 30.64 -53.32 -13.66
C GLU A 613 29.97 -54.65 -14.13
N ASN A 614 30.74 -55.51 -14.81
CA ASN A 614 30.46 -56.94 -15.03
C ASN A 614 29.21 -57.36 -15.83
N LYS A 615 29.04 -56.80 -17.03
CA LYS A 615 28.57 -57.61 -18.18
C LYS A 615 29.63 -58.65 -18.57
N LYS A 616 29.80 -59.75 -17.81
CA LYS A 616 30.73 -60.84 -18.21
C LYS A 616 30.51 -62.23 -17.59
N SER A 617 29.34 -62.83 -17.78
CA SER A 617 29.27 -64.26 -18.14
C SER A 617 27.89 -64.64 -18.70
N ILE A 618 27.90 -65.20 -19.91
CA ILE A 618 26.79 -66.01 -20.45
C ILE A 618 27.31 -67.46 -20.48
N PHE A 619 26.38 -68.42 -20.36
CA PHE A 619 26.51 -69.88 -20.58
C PHE A 619 26.79 -70.82 -19.40
N LYS A 620 25.95 -71.88 -19.44
CA LYS A 620 26.20 -73.30 -19.09
C LYS A 620 26.09 -73.74 -17.62
N ARG A 621 24.96 -74.43 -17.40
CA ARG A 621 24.80 -75.70 -16.67
C ARG A 621 24.92 -75.60 -15.13
N LYS A 622 24.21 -76.42 -14.38
CA LYS A 622 23.61 -77.72 -14.74
C LYS A 622 22.17 -77.84 -14.26
#